data_AF-A0A068VH47-F1
#
_entry.id   AF-A0A068VH47-F1
#
_cell.length_a   1.000
_cell.length_b   1.000
_cell.length_c   1.000
_cell.angle_alpha   90.00
_cell.angle_beta   90.00
_cell.angle_gamma   90.00
#
_symmetry.space_group_name_H-M   'P 1'
#
loop_
_entity.id
_entity.type
_entity.pdbx_description
1 polymer ?
#
loop_
_entity_poly.entity_id
_entity_poly.type
_entity_poly.pdbx_seq_one_letter_code
_entity_poly.pdbx_strand_id
1 'polypeptide(L)'
;MSAFYGTPKPEPDMIKLIHHAISRGITHLDTSDVYGPHTNEILIGKALKEGMRAKVELATKFAVSYEDGKFDVRGDPAYVRACCEASLKRLDVDCIDLYYQHRIDTGVPIEVTIGELKKLVEEGKIKYIGLSEASASTIRRAHAVHPITAIQLEWSLWTRDVEEEIIPTCRYPLGQGFFSSGPKLIENLTEGDFRKYSPRFQAENLEHNKNLYEQVNAIASRKGCTPSQLALAWVHHQGNDVCPIPGTTKIQNLNQNIGALSVKLSAEDKAELESIASAGVKGERHGPQISTWQNSETPPLSTWKST
;
A
#
# COMPACT_ATOMS: atom_id res chain seq x y z
N MET A 1 6.16 -14.60 -1.85
CA MET A 1 6.60 -13.22 -2.14
C MET A 1 6.00 -12.72 -3.44
N SER A 2 6.46 -13.13 -4.64
CA SER A 2 5.75 -12.67 -5.85
C SER A 2 4.38 -13.34 -5.97
N ALA A 3 3.33 -12.51 -5.87
CA ALA A 3 1.95 -12.85 -6.24
C ALA A 3 1.61 -12.30 -7.64
N PHE A 4 2.01 -11.06 -7.92
CA PHE A 4 1.63 -10.31 -9.12
C PHE A 4 2.83 -9.80 -9.95
N TYR A 5 4.06 -10.00 -9.49
CA TYR A 5 5.29 -9.41 -10.03
C TYR A 5 6.20 -10.46 -10.71
N GLY A 6 5.58 -11.32 -11.53
CA GLY A 6 6.23 -12.45 -12.20
C GLY A 6 6.29 -13.73 -11.34
N THR A 7 6.96 -14.75 -11.84
CA THR A 7 6.96 -16.10 -11.24
C THR A 7 7.46 -16.11 -9.79
N PRO A 8 6.79 -16.84 -8.86
CA PRO A 8 7.29 -17.13 -7.53
C PRO A 8 8.74 -17.67 -7.54
N LYS A 9 9.48 -17.41 -6.46
CA LYS A 9 10.84 -17.92 -6.23
C LYS A 9 10.82 -18.99 -5.14
N PRO A 10 11.81 -19.91 -5.10
CA PRO A 10 11.87 -20.97 -4.10
C PRO A 10 11.78 -20.42 -2.67
N GLU A 11 10.97 -21.09 -1.84
CA GLU A 11 10.74 -20.70 -0.45
C GLU A 11 12.05 -20.49 0.35
N PRO A 12 13.06 -21.38 0.30
CA PRO A 12 14.31 -21.18 1.04
C PRO A 12 15.06 -19.89 0.67
N ASP A 13 14.99 -19.44 -0.59
CA ASP A 13 15.67 -18.21 -1.03
C ASP A 13 14.89 -16.95 -0.61
N MET A 14 13.58 -17.07 -0.46
CA MET A 14 12.75 -16.00 0.08
C MET A 14 12.91 -15.88 1.61
N ILE A 15 13.04 -16.99 2.34
CA ILE A 15 13.36 -16.99 3.77
C ILE A 15 14.73 -16.32 4.00
N LYS A 16 15.77 -16.71 3.23
CA LYS A 16 17.09 -16.04 3.27
C LYS A 16 17.00 -14.53 3.01
N LEU A 17 16.15 -14.10 2.08
CA LEU A 17 15.95 -12.68 1.76
C LEU A 17 15.24 -11.90 2.89
N ILE A 18 14.27 -12.52 3.58
CA ILE A 18 13.62 -11.94 4.77
C ILE A 18 14.63 -11.87 5.94
N HIS A 19 15.40 -12.92 6.18
CA HIS A 19 16.46 -12.93 7.20
C HIS A 19 17.55 -11.88 6.90
N HIS A 20 17.89 -11.65 5.63
CA HIS A 20 18.77 -10.56 5.22
C HIS A 20 18.15 -9.18 5.44
N ALA A 21 16.85 -9.00 5.22
CA ALA A 21 16.18 -7.73 5.54
C ALA A 21 16.29 -7.40 7.05
N ILE A 22 15.96 -8.37 7.90
CA ILE A 22 16.02 -8.23 9.36
C ILE A 22 17.47 -7.99 9.83
N SER A 23 18.45 -8.72 9.28
CA SER A 23 19.88 -8.52 9.65
C SER A 23 20.47 -7.18 9.18
N ARG A 24 19.79 -6.47 8.28
CA ARG A 24 20.12 -5.11 7.84
C ARG A 24 19.31 -4.02 8.56
N GLY A 25 18.51 -4.37 9.57
CA GLY A 25 17.75 -3.42 10.39
C GLY A 25 16.36 -3.06 9.84
N ILE A 26 15.82 -3.81 8.88
CA ILE A 26 14.42 -3.66 8.47
C ILE A 26 13.54 -4.44 9.46
N THR A 27 12.77 -3.71 10.26
CA THR A 27 11.85 -4.29 11.25
C THR A 27 10.42 -4.41 10.70
N HIS A 28 9.95 -3.48 9.88
CA HIS A 28 8.60 -3.56 9.32
C HIS A 28 8.50 -4.58 8.17
N LEU A 29 7.58 -5.55 8.26
CA LEU A 29 7.29 -6.54 7.22
C LEU A 29 5.82 -6.50 6.81
N ASP A 30 5.55 -6.12 5.56
CA ASP A 30 4.21 -6.06 4.97
C ASP A 30 3.89 -7.33 4.13
N THR A 31 2.68 -7.86 4.30
CA THR A 31 2.08 -8.93 3.48
C THR A 31 0.55 -8.71 3.36
N SER A 32 -0.19 -9.66 2.79
CA SER A 32 -1.67 -9.71 2.80
C SER A 32 -2.12 -11.15 2.65
N ASP A 33 -3.33 -11.46 3.13
CA ASP A 33 -4.06 -12.69 2.84
C ASP A 33 -4.13 -13.04 1.32
N VAL A 34 -4.35 -12.06 0.44
CA VAL A 34 -4.50 -12.25 -1.02
C VAL A 34 -3.17 -12.50 -1.75
N TYR A 35 -2.01 -12.38 -1.09
CA TYR A 35 -0.71 -12.48 -1.79
C TYR A 35 -0.36 -13.93 -2.11
N GLY A 36 -0.60 -14.30 -3.39
CA GLY A 36 -0.32 -15.61 -3.97
C GLY A 36 -1.17 -16.67 -3.27
N PRO A 37 -2.51 -16.57 -3.37
CA PRO A 37 -3.36 -16.41 -2.21
C PRO A 37 -3.03 -17.30 -1.02
N HIS A 38 -2.94 -16.66 0.14
CA HIS A 38 -2.62 -17.22 1.45
C HIS A 38 -1.19 -17.78 1.62
N THR A 39 -0.45 -18.07 0.54
CA THR A 39 0.91 -18.63 0.67
C THR A 39 1.96 -17.63 1.15
N ASN A 40 1.81 -16.32 0.93
CA ASN A 40 2.80 -15.36 1.41
C ASN A 40 2.81 -15.26 2.94
N GLU A 41 1.66 -15.32 3.60
CA GLU A 41 1.60 -15.31 5.07
C GLU A 41 2.28 -16.56 5.65
N ILE A 42 2.05 -17.74 5.07
CA ILE A 42 2.72 -18.99 5.46
C ILE A 42 4.25 -18.89 5.30
N LEU A 43 4.72 -18.26 4.23
CA LEU A 43 6.14 -17.98 4.00
C LEU A 43 6.73 -17.01 5.05
N ILE A 44 5.99 -15.96 5.43
CA ILE A 44 6.41 -15.03 6.49
C ILE A 44 6.45 -15.75 7.84
N GLY A 45 5.42 -16.51 8.19
CA GLY A 45 5.38 -17.29 9.45
C GLY A 45 6.55 -18.27 9.59
N LYS A 46 6.90 -18.98 8.51
CA LYS A 46 8.13 -19.80 8.45
C LYS A 46 9.40 -18.99 8.66
N ALA A 47 9.51 -17.80 8.07
CA ALA A 47 10.68 -16.94 8.22
C ALA A 47 10.79 -16.29 9.62
N LEU A 48 9.68 -16.14 10.34
CA LEU A 48 9.64 -15.49 11.66
C LEU A 48 9.88 -16.42 12.86
N LYS A 49 10.13 -17.71 12.61
CA LYS A 49 10.57 -18.69 13.63
C LYS A 49 11.96 -18.35 14.17
N GLU A 50 12.45 -19.17 15.11
CA GLU A 50 13.80 -19.03 15.70
C GLU A 50 14.06 -17.63 16.32
N GLY A 51 13.02 -17.03 16.91
CA GLY A 51 13.09 -15.72 17.57
C GLY A 51 13.10 -14.52 16.63
N MET A 52 12.91 -14.70 15.32
CA MET A 52 12.85 -13.58 14.36
C MET A 52 11.58 -12.73 14.53
N ARG A 53 10.45 -13.32 14.96
CA ARG A 53 9.18 -12.61 15.25
C ARG A 53 9.33 -11.42 16.20
N ALA A 54 10.25 -11.50 17.16
CA ALA A 54 10.49 -10.46 18.17
C ALA A 54 11.36 -9.28 17.66
N LYS A 55 11.78 -9.30 16.39
CA LYS A 55 12.64 -8.29 15.75
C LYS A 55 11.88 -7.45 14.72
N VAL A 56 10.56 -7.63 14.60
CA VAL A 56 9.76 -7.09 13.50
C VAL A 56 8.39 -6.60 13.93
N GLU A 57 7.92 -5.54 13.27
CA GLU A 57 6.52 -5.12 13.26
C GLU A 57 5.85 -5.76 12.05
N LEU A 58 5.05 -6.80 12.31
CA LEU A 58 4.38 -7.60 11.29
C LEU A 58 3.05 -6.96 10.87
N ALA A 59 2.97 -6.59 9.59
CA ALA A 59 1.77 -6.10 8.95
C ALA A 59 1.14 -7.12 8.00
N THR A 60 -0.18 -7.25 8.07
CA THR A 60 -0.97 -7.97 7.05
C THR A 60 -2.32 -7.28 6.83
N LYS A 61 -3.09 -7.77 5.85
CA LYS A 61 -4.33 -7.14 5.40
C LYS A 61 -5.40 -8.16 5.06
N PHE A 62 -6.64 -7.70 5.04
CA PHE A 62 -7.84 -8.43 4.60
C PHE A 62 -8.68 -7.58 3.65
N ALA A 63 -9.79 -8.16 3.16
CA ALA A 63 -10.97 -7.57 2.51
C ALA A 63 -11.17 -7.99 1.07
N VAL A 64 -10.13 -8.43 0.35
CA VAL A 64 -10.30 -8.96 -1.01
C VAL A 64 -10.73 -10.42 -0.94
N SER A 65 -11.99 -10.70 -1.26
CA SER A 65 -12.47 -12.07 -1.43
C SER A 65 -12.40 -12.52 -2.88
N TYR A 66 -12.41 -13.84 -3.09
CA TYR A 66 -12.47 -14.46 -4.41
C TYR A 66 -13.33 -15.72 -4.34
N GLU A 67 -14.57 -15.63 -4.84
CA GLU A 67 -15.60 -16.68 -4.76
C GLU A 67 -16.20 -16.87 -6.15
N ASP A 68 -16.38 -18.13 -6.59
CA ASP A 68 -16.94 -18.52 -7.89
C ASP A 68 -16.36 -17.77 -9.12
N GLY A 69 -15.06 -17.44 -9.06
CA GLY A 69 -14.33 -16.74 -10.12
C GLY A 69 -14.43 -15.20 -10.06
N LYS A 70 -15.23 -14.65 -9.14
CA LYS A 70 -15.46 -13.21 -8.96
C LYS A 70 -14.60 -12.67 -7.81
N PHE A 71 -13.92 -11.55 -8.03
CA PHE A 71 -13.35 -10.73 -6.96
C PHE A 71 -14.43 -9.84 -6.32
N ASP A 72 -14.40 -9.71 -5.00
CA ASP A 72 -15.25 -8.79 -4.24
C ASP A 72 -14.47 -8.12 -3.10
N VAL A 73 -15.05 -7.08 -2.49
CA VAL A 73 -14.45 -6.36 -1.36
C VAL A 73 -15.38 -6.38 -0.16
N ARG A 74 -14.91 -6.94 0.96
CA ARG A 74 -15.72 -7.27 2.14
C ARG A 74 -15.15 -6.66 3.43
N GLY A 75 -15.94 -5.83 4.08
CA GLY A 75 -15.63 -5.14 5.35
C GLY A 75 -16.60 -5.45 6.49
N ASP A 76 -17.56 -6.36 6.29
CA ASP A 76 -18.50 -6.75 7.35
C ASP A 76 -17.79 -7.44 8.54
N PRO A 77 -18.31 -7.31 9.77
CA PRO A 77 -17.65 -7.84 10.98
C PRO A 77 -17.35 -9.35 10.94
N ALA A 78 -18.21 -10.15 10.30
CA ALA A 78 -18.00 -11.60 10.22
C ALA A 78 -16.80 -11.93 9.33
N TYR A 79 -16.66 -11.25 8.18
CA TYR A 79 -15.52 -11.41 7.28
C TYR A 79 -14.22 -10.85 7.88
N VAL A 80 -14.26 -9.64 8.46
CA VAL A 80 -13.14 -9.01 9.19
C VAL A 80 -12.55 -9.99 10.22
N ARG A 81 -13.44 -10.58 11.04
CA ARG A 81 -13.09 -11.56 12.07
C ARG A 81 -12.48 -12.82 11.45
N ALA A 82 -13.17 -13.44 10.50
CA ALA A 82 -12.74 -14.69 9.87
C ALA A 82 -11.36 -14.57 9.21
N CYS A 83 -11.09 -13.47 8.50
CA CYS A 83 -9.78 -13.20 7.92
C CYS A 83 -8.69 -13.02 9.00
N CYS A 84 -9.00 -12.38 10.14
CA CYS A 84 -7.99 -12.15 11.18
C CYS A 84 -7.55 -13.46 11.84
N GLU A 85 -8.51 -14.30 12.25
CA GLU A 85 -8.21 -15.64 12.81
C GLU A 85 -7.44 -16.52 11.81
N ALA A 86 -7.78 -16.41 10.52
CA ALA A 86 -7.09 -17.15 9.46
C ALA A 86 -5.66 -16.63 9.21
N SER A 87 -5.44 -15.31 9.22
CA SER A 87 -4.11 -14.70 9.10
C SER A 87 -3.21 -15.05 10.28
N LEU A 88 -3.70 -14.96 11.53
CA LEU A 88 -2.97 -15.40 12.73
C LEU A 88 -2.50 -16.87 12.59
N LYS A 89 -3.41 -17.75 12.18
CA LYS A 89 -3.11 -19.18 11.93
C LYS A 89 -2.12 -19.42 10.79
N ARG A 90 -2.15 -18.61 9.72
CA ARG A 90 -1.20 -18.74 8.59
C ARG A 90 0.17 -18.16 8.91
N LEU A 91 0.23 -17.10 9.71
CA LEU A 91 1.45 -16.45 10.18
C LEU A 91 2.11 -17.19 11.35
N ASP A 92 1.39 -18.10 12.03
CA ASP A 92 1.87 -18.86 13.19
C ASP A 92 2.25 -17.94 14.37
N VAL A 93 1.37 -16.97 14.66
CA VAL A 93 1.54 -15.93 15.70
C VAL A 93 0.24 -15.67 16.46
N ASP A 94 0.35 -15.31 17.74
CA ASP A 94 -0.81 -14.93 18.58
C ASP A 94 -1.31 -13.49 18.32
N CYS A 95 -0.47 -12.65 17.71
CA CYS A 95 -0.74 -11.22 17.55
C CYS A 95 -0.08 -10.63 16.28
N ILE A 96 -0.84 -9.84 15.52
CA ILE A 96 -0.39 -9.02 14.38
C ILE A 96 -0.10 -7.59 14.88
N ASP A 97 0.99 -6.96 14.44
CA ASP A 97 1.30 -5.61 14.90
C ASP A 97 0.39 -4.57 14.23
N LEU A 98 0.23 -4.63 12.90
CA LEU A 98 -0.58 -3.68 12.14
C LEU A 98 -1.48 -4.40 11.13
N TYR A 99 -2.80 -4.26 11.28
CA TYR A 99 -3.76 -4.97 10.44
C TYR A 99 -4.57 -3.98 9.60
N TYR A 100 -4.52 -4.14 8.28
CA TYR A 100 -5.14 -3.23 7.31
C TYR A 100 -6.44 -3.78 6.73
N GLN A 101 -7.43 -2.91 6.54
CA GLN A 101 -8.40 -3.10 5.47
C GLN A 101 -7.71 -2.76 4.13
N HIS A 102 -7.50 -3.76 3.27
CA HIS A 102 -6.71 -3.68 2.02
C HIS A 102 -7.43 -2.91 0.91
N ARG A 103 -8.77 -3.00 0.88
CA ARG A 103 -9.66 -2.18 0.06
C ARG A 103 -10.94 -1.90 0.82
N ILE A 104 -11.46 -0.69 0.62
CA ILE A 104 -12.69 -0.25 1.29
C ILE A 104 -13.90 -0.91 0.63
N ASP A 105 -14.70 -1.57 1.45
CA ASP A 105 -16.03 -2.07 1.12
C ASP A 105 -16.99 -0.87 1.06
N THR A 106 -17.57 -0.59 -0.11
CA THR A 106 -18.47 0.55 -0.33
C THR A 106 -19.95 0.20 -0.12
N GLY A 107 -20.25 -1.03 0.31
CA GLY A 107 -21.56 -1.45 0.81
C GLY A 107 -21.71 -1.33 2.33
N VAL A 108 -20.60 -1.35 3.07
CA VAL A 108 -20.57 -1.29 4.56
C VAL A 108 -20.05 0.08 5.05
N PRO A 109 -20.77 0.78 5.95
CA PRO A 109 -20.25 1.99 6.60
C PRO A 109 -18.96 1.71 7.35
N ILE A 110 -17.92 2.52 7.13
CA ILE A 110 -16.58 2.27 7.70
C ILE A 110 -16.58 2.15 9.24
N GLU A 111 -17.50 2.82 9.92
CA GLU A 111 -17.67 2.74 11.38
C GLU A 111 -18.01 1.32 11.86
N VAL A 112 -18.69 0.51 11.04
CA VAL A 112 -19.03 -0.89 11.34
C VAL A 112 -17.77 -1.77 11.24
N THR A 113 -16.97 -1.58 10.18
CA THR A 113 -15.70 -2.28 9.95
C THR A 113 -14.68 -1.98 11.05
N ILE A 114 -14.49 -0.69 11.38
CA ILE A 114 -13.60 -0.27 12.47
C ILE A 114 -14.15 -0.70 13.84
N GLY A 115 -15.48 -0.81 13.99
CA GLY A 115 -16.10 -1.36 15.19
C GLY A 115 -15.72 -2.82 15.49
N GLU A 116 -15.44 -3.64 14.48
CA GLU A 116 -14.91 -5.00 14.66
C GLU A 116 -13.39 -5.00 14.85
N LEU A 117 -12.65 -4.20 14.07
CA LEU A 117 -11.20 -4.06 14.21
C LEU A 117 -10.81 -3.53 15.61
N LYS A 118 -11.63 -2.67 16.20
CA LYS A 118 -11.49 -2.23 17.59
C LYS A 118 -11.58 -3.38 18.60
N LYS A 119 -12.49 -4.34 18.42
CA LYS A 119 -12.56 -5.55 19.27
C LYS A 119 -11.31 -6.40 19.11
N LEU A 120 -10.80 -6.55 17.89
CA LEU A 120 -9.54 -7.25 17.62
C LEU A 120 -8.33 -6.59 18.35
N VAL A 121 -8.34 -5.26 18.55
CA VAL A 121 -7.37 -4.55 19.41
C VAL A 121 -7.63 -4.83 20.89
N GLU A 122 -8.87 -4.73 21.35
CA GLU A 122 -9.26 -4.96 22.76
C GLU A 122 -9.03 -6.41 23.22
N GLU A 123 -9.08 -7.38 22.29
CA GLU A 123 -8.71 -8.80 22.48
C GLU A 123 -7.21 -9.07 22.35
N GLY A 124 -6.39 -8.09 21.95
CA GLY A 124 -4.94 -8.23 21.74
C GLY A 124 -4.52 -9.01 20.49
N LYS A 125 -5.46 -9.39 19.61
CA LYS A 125 -5.21 -10.13 18.35
C LYS A 125 -4.48 -9.27 17.32
N ILE A 126 -4.74 -7.96 17.32
CA ILE A 126 -3.99 -6.96 16.57
C ILE A 126 -3.57 -5.83 17.52
N LYS A 127 -2.47 -5.10 17.26
CA LYS A 127 -2.11 -3.91 18.07
C LYS A 127 -2.63 -2.61 17.47
N TYR A 128 -2.53 -2.48 16.14
CA TYR A 128 -2.81 -1.25 15.40
C TYR A 128 -3.69 -1.51 14.18
N ILE A 129 -4.51 -0.52 13.83
CA ILE A 129 -5.40 -0.55 12.66
C ILE A 129 -4.81 0.33 11.56
N GLY A 130 -4.81 -0.17 10.33
CA GLY A 130 -4.52 0.60 9.12
C GLY A 130 -5.66 0.55 8.10
N LEU A 131 -5.63 1.48 7.14
CA LEU A 131 -6.48 1.44 5.94
C LEU A 131 -5.61 1.50 4.68
N SER A 132 -6.10 0.96 3.57
CA SER A 132 -5.43 1.09 2.27
C SER A 132 -6.41 1.56 1.19
N GLU A 133 -5.95 2.50 0.36
CA GLU A 133 -6.75 3.17 -0.68
C GLU A 133 -8.09 3.71 -0.14
N ALA A 134 -8.02 4.52 0.92
CA ALA A 134 -9.18 5.14 1.58
C ALA A 134 -9.24 6.66 1.33
N SER A 135 -10.44 7.20 1.13
CA SER A 135 -10.72 8.62 0.94
C SER A 135 -10.57 9.41 2.24
N ALA A 136 -10.46 10.74 2.16
CA ALA A 136 -10.35 11.58 3.34
C ALA A 136 -11.57 11.49 4.27
N SER A 137 -12.79 11.39 3.71
CA SER A 137 -14.03 11.19 4.49
C SER A 137 -14.01 9.85 5.21
N THR A 138 -13.71 8.75 4.50
CA THR A 138 -13.59 7.40 5.08
C THR A 138 -12.51 7.36 6.17
N ILE A 139 -11.34 8.00 5.97
CA ILE A 139 -10.26 8.09 6.96
C ILE A 139 -10.70 8.83 8.24
N ARG A 140 -11.33 10.01 8.10
CA ARG A 140 -11.76 10.81 9.26
C ARG A 140 -12.86 10.11 10.06
N ARG A 141 -13.81 9.46 9.38
CA ARG A 141 -14.87 8.65 10.00
C ARG A 141 -14.31 7.43 10.72
N ALA A 142 -13.36 6.73 10.11
CA ALA A 142 -12.67 5.60 10.72
C ALA A 142 -11.93 6.00 12.00
N HIS A 143 -11.13 7.07 11.93
CA HIS A 143 -10.32 7.56 13.05
C HIS A 143 -11.15 8.05 14.24
N ALA A 144 -12.40 8.48 14.00
CA ALA A 144 -13.34 8.85 15.07
C ALA A 144 -13.88 7.64 15.87
N VAL A 145 -13.79 6.41 15.35
CA VAL A 145 -14.22 5.17 16.05
C VAL A 145 -13.05 4.50 16.78
N HIS A 146 -11.88 4.45 16.14
CA HIS A 146 -10.61 4.00 16.74
C HIS A 146 -9.43 4.64 16.00
N PRO A 147 -8.33 5.05 16.67
CA PRO A 147 -7.19 5.68 16.00
C PRO A 147 -6.59 4.82 14.87
N ILE A 148 -6.71 5.31 13.64
CA ILE A 148 -6.05 4.70 12.48
C ILE A 148 -4.57 5.10 12.50
N THR A 149 -3.69 4.10 12.55
CA THR A 149 -2.24 4.25 12.75
C THR A 149 -1.48 4.49 11.45
N ALA A 150 -1.96 3.93 10.33
CA ALA A 150 -1.31 4.06 9.02
C ALA A 150 -2.32 4.04 7.87
N ILE A 151 -2.04 4.84 6.84
CA ILE A 151 -2.74 4.80 5.54
C ILE A 151 -1.75 4.31 4.49
N GLN A 152 -2.06 3.17 3.85
CA GLN A 152 -1.22 2.60 2.79
C GLN A 152 -1.80 2.89 1.40
N LEU A 153 -1.05 3.66 0.63
CA LEU A 153 -1.39 4.11 -0.72
C LEU A 153 -0.13 4.16 -1.57
N GLU A 154 -0.28 4.30 -2.88
CA GLU A 154 0.85 4.52 -3.78
C GLU A 154 1.17 6.01 -3.87
N TRP A 155 2.41 6.36 -3.55
CA TRP A 155 2.91 7.72 -3.63
C TRP A 155 4.34 7.68 -4.18
N SER A 156 4.60 8.42 -5.26
CA SER A 156 5.92 8.44 -5.91
C SER A 156 6.04 9.67 -6.82
N LEU A 157 7.23 9.90 -7.38
CA LEU A 157 7.44 10.88 -8.46
C LEU A 157 6.48 10.69 -9.67
N TRP A 158 5.90 9.50 -9.85
CA TRP A 158 4.92 9.20 -10.90
C TRP A 158 3.45 9.19 -10.44
N THR A 159 3.18 9.28 -9.13
CA THR A 159 1.84 9.13 -8.53
C THR A 159 1.70 10.13 -7.38
N ARG A 160 1.04 11.26 -7.64
CA ARG A 160 1.01 12.47 -6.80
C ARG A 160 -0.41 12.90 -6.39
N ASP A 161 -1.43 12.25 -6.95
CA ASP A 161 -2.86 12.54 -6.78
C ASP A 161 -3.33 12.57 -5.31
N VAL A 162 -2.68 11.78 -4.46
CA VAL A 162 -2.94 11.71 -3.01
C VAL A 162 -2.57 12.99 -2.23
N GLU A 163 -1.79 13.91 -2.80
CA GLU A 163 -1.29 15.10 -2.10
C GLU A 163 -2.33 16.21 -1.94
N GLU A 164 -3.37 16.25 -2.77
CA GLU A 164 -4.42 17.26 -2.69
C GLU A 164 -5.30 17.08 -1.45
N GLU A 165 -5.65 15.84 -1.12
CA GLU A 165 -6.63 15.54 -0.07
C GLU A 165 -6.11 14.56 1.02
N ILE A 166 -5.44 13.48 0.63
CA ILE A 166 -5.14 12.36 1.54
C ILE A 166 -3.92 12.66 2.43
N ILE A 167 -2.81 13.14 1.88
CA ILE A 167 -1.62 13.51 2.68
C ILE A 167 -1.93 14.64 3.68
N PRO A 168 -2.66 15.73 3.31
CA PRO A 168 -3.16 16.70 4.29
C PRO A 168 -4.08 16.09 5.34
N THR A 169 -4.94 15.13 4.97
CA THR A 169 -5.83 14.44 5.91
C THR A 169 -5.09 13.60 6.95
N CYS A 170 -4.04 12.87 6.54
CA CYS A 170 -3.21 12.10 7.46
C CYS A 170 -2.44 13.00 8.45
N ARG A 171 -1.95 14.16 7.99
CA ARG A 171 -1.16 15.11 8.79
C ARG A 171 -2.02 15.99 9.70
N TYR A 172 -3.23 16.33 9.25
CA TYR A 172 -4.16 17.22 9.95
C TYR A 172 -5.56 16.56 10.01
N PRO A 173 -5.80 15.68 11.00
CA PRO A 173 -7.08 14.97 11.15
C PRO A 173 -8.26 15.90 11.48
N LEU A 174 -7.98 17.10 12.03
CA LEU A 174 -8.93 18.21 12.12
C LEU A 174 -8.99 18.94 10.77
N GLY A 175 -10.01 18.66 9.97
CA GLY A 175 -10.08 19.04 8.56
C GLY A 175 -10.59 20.46 8.28
N GLN A 176 -10.13 20.99 7.16
CA GLN A 176 -10.86 21.95 6.33
C GLN A 176 -11.09 21.28 4.97
N GLY A 177 -12.24 21.51 4.33
CA GLY A 177 -12.56 20.91 3.02
C GLY A 177 -13.60 21.75 2.27
N PHE A 178 -13.56 21.72 0.93
CA PHE A 178 -14.50 22.52 0.12
C PHE A 178 -14.79 22.03 -1.32
N PHE A 179 -14.08 21.03 -1.88
CA PHE A 179 -14.23 20.67 -3.31
C PHE A 179 -14.28 19.15 -3.55
N SER A 180 -15.44 18.64 -4.00
CA SER A 180 -15.61 17.22 -4.43
C SER A 180 -16.92 16.95 -5.20
N SER A 181 -16.97 17.21 -6.53
CA SER A 181 -18.18 16.86 -7.34
C SER A 181 -18.02 16.88 -8.88
N GLY A 182 -18.19 15.73 -9.57
CA GLY A 182 -18.62 15.69 -10.99
C GLY A 182 -17.96 14.64 -11.93
N PRO A 183 -18.69 13.82 -12.75
CA PRO A 183 -18.11 12.56 -13.31
C PRO A 183 -18.30 12.26 -14.82
N LYS A 184 -17.52 11.27 -15.36
CA LYS A 184 -17.71 10.30 -16.51
C LYS A 184 -16.33 9.73 -16.99
N LEU A 185 -16.12 8.71 -17.86
CA LEU A 185 -16.96 7.87 -18.75
C LEU A 185 -16.32 6.47 -19.08
N ILE A 186 -17.13 5.39 -19.12
CA ILE A 186 -17.10 4.14 -19.97
C ILE A 186 -15.77 3.39 -20.33
N GLU A 187 -15.63 2.14 -19.81
CA GLU A 187 -15.48 0.79 -20.46
C GLU A 187 -14.66 0.56 -21.79
N ASN A 188 -14.04 -0.60 -22.12
CA ASN A 188 -13.90 -1.96 -21.52
C ASN A 188 -12.75 -2.83 -22.16
N LEU A 189 -12.49 -4.04 -21.59
CA LEU A 189 -11.69 -5.22 -22.11
C LEU A 189 -10.18 -5.41 -21.74
N THR A 190 -9.65 -6.62 -21.98
CA THR A 190 -8.51 -7.34 -21.29
C THR A 190 -7.54 -8.05 -22.30
N GLU A 191 -6.51 -8.89 -22.02
CA GLU A 191 -5.81 -9.50 -20.84
C GLU A 191 -4.39 -9.98 -21.30
N GLY A 192 -3.35 -10.32 -20.50
CA GLY A 192 -3.19 -10.42 -19.03
C GLY A 192 -1.72 -10.48 -18.50
N ASP A 193 -0.93 -9.40 -18.59
CA ASP A 193 0.20 -9.07 -17.68
C ASP A 193 -0.09 -7.69 -17.07
N PHE A 194 -0.20 -7.56 -15.75
CA PHE A 194 -0.88 -6.41 -15.12
C PHE A 194 -0.28 -5.04 -15.52
N ARG A 195 1.03 -4.97 -15.74
CA ARG A 195 1.71 -3.71 -16.10
C ARG A 195 1.43 -3.26 -17.54
N LYS A 196 0.93 -4.15 -18.40
CA LYS A 196 0.45 -3.82 -19.76
C LYS A 196 -0.93 -3.15 -19.76
N TYR A 197 -1.61 -3.05 -18.61
CA TYR A 197 -2.94 -2.40 -18.52
C TYR A 197 -2.96 -1.08 -17.75
N SER A 198 -1.86 -0.68 -17.10
CA SER A 198 -1.76 0.69 -16.59
C SER A 198 -1.60 1.64 -17.79
N PRO A 199 -2.53 2.59 -18.03
CA PRO A 199 -2.50 3.43 -19.23
C PRO A 199 -1.21 4.28 -19.39
N ARG A 200 -0.42 4.39 -18.32
CA ARG A 200 0.91 5.05 -18.29
C ARG A 200 1.99 4.38 -19.13
N PHE A 201 1.80 3.11 -19.50
CA PHE A 201 2.73 2.34 -20.33
C PHE A 201 2.19 2.02 -21.74
N GLN A 202 1.07 2.63 -22.15
CA GLN A 202 0.57 2.53 -23.52
C GLN A 202 1.35 3.44 -24.48
N ALA A 203 1.31 3.12 -25.78
CA ALA A 203 2.16 3.74 -26.80
C ALA A 203 1.97 5.26 -26.92
N GLU A 204 0.74 5.75 -26.72
CA GLU A 204 0.36 7.16 -26.80
C GLU A 204 0.98 8.01 -25.66
N ASN A 205 1.30 7.37 -24.54
CA ASN A 205 1.82 8.01 -23.33
C ASN A 205 3.32 7.76 -23.11
N LEU A 206 3.87 6.70 -23.73
CA LEU A 206 5.22 6.21 -23.49
C LEU A 206 6.31 7.26 -23.74
N GLU A 207 6.28 7.97 -24.87
CA GLU A 207 7.34 8.92 -25.23
C GLU A 207 7.34 10.18 -24.33
N HIS A 208 6.16 10.58 -23.83
CA HIS A 208 6.06 11.64 -22.82
C HIS A 208 6.65 11.17 -21.48
N ASN A 209 6.23 10.00 -21.01
CA ASN A 209 6.66 9.43 -19.73
C ASN A 209 8.17 9.06 -19.73
N LYS A 210 8.73 8.75 -20.90
CA LYS A 210 10.17 8.55 -21.14
C LYS A 210 10.99 9.82 -20.94
N ASN A 211 10.52 10.97 -21.45
CA ASN A 211 11.22 12.25 -21.25
C ASN A 211 11.31 12.64 -19.77
N LEU A 212 10.33 12.27 -18.94
CA LEU A 212 10.38 12.44 -17.49
C LEU A 212 11.42 11.51 -16.86
N TYR A 213 11.46 10.23 -17.27
CA TYR A 213 12.45 9.25 -16.83
C TYR A 213 13.89 9.68 -17.15
N GLU A 214 14.15 10.21 -18.34
CA GLU A 214 15.48 10.69 -18.74
C GLU A 214 15.97 11.87 -17.87
N GLN A 215 15.09 12.78 -17.47
CA GLN A 215 15.41 13.86 -16.53
C GLN A 215 15.74 13.33 -15.13
N VAL A 216 14.95 12.38 -14.60
CA VAL A 216 15.24 11.70 -13.32
C VAL A 216 16.57 10.94 -13.37
N ASN A 217 16.92 10.32 -14.50
CA ASN A 217 18.22 9.67 -14.69
C ASN A 217 19.39 10.66 -14.66
N ALA A 218 19.22 11.87 -15.21
CA ALA A 218 20.23 12.91 -15.20
C ALA A 218 20.52 13.38 -13.76
N ILE A 219 19.48 13.59 -12.95
CA ILE A 219 19.63 13.88 -11.51
C ILE A 219 20.33 12.72 -10.81
N ALA A 220 19.86 11.47 -10.98
CA ALA A 220 20.42 10.30 -10.29
C ALA A 220 21.93 10.13 -10.59
N SER A 221 22.32 10.38 -11.84
CA SER A 221 23.72 10.38 -12.28
C SER A 221 24.54 11.47 -11.59
N ARG A 222 24.03 12.71 -11.48
CA ARG A 222 24.70 13.80 -10.73
C ARG A 222 24.83 13.48 -9.23
N LYS A 223 23.88 12.72 -8.67
CA LYS A 223 23.87 12.28 -7.26
C LYS A 223 24.69 11.00 -7.00
N GLY A 224 25.22 10.34 -8.03
CA GLY A 224 25.98 9.09 -7.91
C GLY A 224 25.14 7.90 -7.41
N CYS A 225 23.82 7.89 -7.67
CA CYS A 225 22.90 6.85 -7.23
C CYS A 225 22.08 6.27 -8.40
N THR A 226 21.35 5.17 -8.17
CA THR A 226 20.44 4.64 -9.20
C THR A 226 19.14 5.45 -9.29
N PRO A 227 18.42 5.47 -10.43
CA PRO A 227 17.13 6.15 -10.54
C PRO A 227 16.10 5.63 -9.51
N SER A 228 16.12 4.33 -9.21
CA SER A 228 15.30 3.72 -8.16
C SER A 228 15.66 4.21 -6.75
N GLN A 229 16.95 4.42 -6.47
CA GLN A 229 17.40 5.02 -5.21
C GLN A 229 17.00 6.49 -5.11
N LEU A 230 17.09 7.26 -6.19
CA LEU A 230 16.64 8.65 -6.22
C LEU A 230 15.13 8.76 -5.95
N ALA A 231 14.32 7.95 -6.64
CA ALA A 231 12.87 7.93 -6.46
C ALA A 231 12.45 7.51 -5.03
N LEU A 232 13.09 6.47 -4.47
CA LEU A 232 12.83 6.04 -3.09
C LEU A 232 13.32 7.08 -2.06
N ALA A 233 14.47 7.71 -2.30
CA ALA A 233 14.97 8.79 -1.46
C ALA A 233 14.02 10.01 -1.48
N TRP A 234 13.44 10.35 -2.64
CA TRP A 234 12.44 11.40 -2.74
C TRP A 234 11.23 11.12 -1.86
N VAL A 235 10.71 9.88 -1.83
CA VAL A 235 9.60 9.49 -0.94
C VAL A 235 10.01 9.65 0.54
N HIS A 236 11.21 9.19 0.93
CA HIS A 236 11.72 9.39 2.29
C HIS A 236 11.92 10.87 2.68
N HIS A 237 12.09 11.79 1.73
CA HIS A 237 12.22 13.23 2.01
C HIS A 237 10.88 13.97 2.11
N GLN A 238 9.74 13.29 1.91
CA GLN A 238 8.41 13.90 2.02
C GLN A 238 7.97 14.12 3.49
N GLY A 239 8.53 13.38 4.44
CA GLY A 239 8.32 13.62 5.88
C GLY A 239 8.71 12.43 6.76
N ASN A 240 8.87 12.69 8.06
CA ASN A 240 9.21 11.66 9.06
C ASN A 240 8.04 10.68 9.33
N ASP A 241 6.85 11.02 8.84
CA ASP A 241 5.61 10.23 8.84
C ASP A 241 5.51 9.27 7.65
N VAL A 242 6.51 9.22 6.75
CA VAL A 242 6.46 8.48 5.49
C VAL A 242 7.36 7.23 5.52
N CYS A 243 6.75 6.06 5.55
CA CYS A 243 7.44 4.76 5.56
C CYS A 243 7.17 3.98 4.25
N PRO A 244 8.00 4.12 3.19
CA PRO A 244 7.84 3.35 1.96
C PRO A 244 8.25 1.88 2.15
N ILE A 245 7.49 0.97 1.52
CA ILE A 245 7.66 -0.49 1.61
C ILE A 245 8.07 -1.14 0.26
N PRO A 246 9.27 -0.84 -0.29
CA PRO A 246 9.67 -1.27 -1.63
C PRO A 246 10.02 -2.77 -1.70
N GLY A 247 9.03 -3.58 -2.11
CA GLY A 247 9.17 -5.04 -2.24
C GLY A 247 10.19 -5.51 -3.29
N THR A 248 10.79 -6.68 -3.07
CA THR A 248 11.75 -7.29 -4.01
C THR A 248 11.89 -8.81 -3.84
N THR A 249 12.51 -9.47 -4.82
CA THR A 249 12.90 -10.89 -4.80
C THR A 249 14.41 -11.12 -4.91
N LYS A 250 15.23 -10.07 -4.75
CA LYS A 250 16.70 -10.12 -4.89
C LYS A 250 17.41 -9.35 -3.77
N ILE A 251 18.45 -9.95 -3.18
CA ILE A 251 19.27 -9.32 -2.13
C ILE A 251 19.99 -8.06 -2.65
N GLN A 252 20.41 -8.06 -3.91
CA GLN A 252 21.08 -6.90 -4.54
C GLN A 252 20.14 -5.69 -4.60
N ASN A 253 18.90 -5.89 -5.04
CA ASN A 253 17.87 -4.86 -5.07
C ASN A 253 17.49 -4.40 -3.65
N LEU A 254 17.43 -5.31 -2.67
CA LEU A 254 17.17 -4.93 -1.27
C LEU A 254 18.28 -4.03 -0.71
N ASN A 255 19.55 -4.36 -0.98
CA ASN A 255 20.68 -3.52 -0.62
C ASN A 255 20.68 -2.16 -1.35
N GLN A 256 20.21 -2.12 -2.61
CA GLN A 256 19.99 -0.85 -3.33
C GLN A 256 18.91 -0.01 -2.66
N ASN A 257 17.76 -0.59 -2.29
CA ASN A 257 16.68 0.10 -1.59
C ASN A 257 17.17 0.71 -0.26
N ILE A 258 17.89 -0.07 0.56
CA ILE A 258 18.52 0.42 1.80
C ILE A 258 19.49 1.58 1.52
N GLY A 259 20.24 1.52 0.41
CA GLY A 259 21.15 2.59 -0.01
C GLY A 259 20.48 3.93 -0.34
N ALA A 260 19.15 3.97 -0.58
CA ALA A 260 18.42 5.22 -0.79
C ALA A 260 18.45 6.15 0.45
N LEU A 261 18.54 5.59 1.66
CA LEU A 261 18.63 6.35 2.93
C LEU A 261 19.88 7.25 3.00
N SER A 262 20.94 6.88 2.26
CA SER A 262 22.19 7.64 2.15
C SER A 262 22.11 8.78 1.14
N VAL A 263 21.17 8.75 0.19
CA VAL A 263 21.00 9.83 -0.80
C VAL A 263 20.40 11.06 -0.10
N LYS A 264 21.08 12.20 -0.20
CA LYS A 264 20.60 13.48 0.36
C LYS A 264 20.17 14.42 -0.76
N LEU A 265 18.94 14.91 -0.69
CA LEU A 265 18.37 15.84 -1.66
C LEU A 265 18.47 17.28 -1.13
N SER A 266 19.11 18.15 -1.91
CA SER A 266 19.17 19.59 -1.64
C SER A 266 17.81 20.26 -1.93
N ALA A 267 17.71 21.59 -1.72
CA ALA A 267 16.51 22.33 -2.10
C ALA A 267 16.32 22.34 -3.62
N GLU A 268 17.42 22.42 -4.37
CA GLU A 268 17.49 22.44 -5.83
C GLU A 268 17.13 21.06 -6.41
N ASP A 269 17.69 19.96 -5.88
CA ASP A 269 17.33 18.60 -6.29
C ASP A 269 15.83 18.35 -6.14
N LYS A 270 15.23 18.85 -5.04
CA LYS A 270 13.80 18.74 -4.79
C LYS A 270 13.02 19.58 -5.80
N ALA A 271 13.34 20.85 -5.97
CA ALA A 271 12.64 21.74 -6.91
C ALA A 271 12.67 21.21 -8.36
N GLU A 272 13.79 20.60 -8.78
CA GLU A 272 13.89 19.95 -10.09
C GLU A 272 12.98 18.71 -10.19
N LEU A 273 12.96 17.86 -9.15
CA LEU A 273 12.05 16.71 -9.08
C LEU A 273 10.56 17.10 -9.01
N GLU A 274 10.22 18.16 -8.28
CA GLU A 274 8.86 18.70 -8.25
C GLU A 274 8.44 19.23 -9.63
N SER A 275 9.34 19.90 -10.35
CA SER A 275 9.09 20.37 -11.72
C SER A 275 8.82 19.22 -12.69
N ILE A 276 9.62 18.14 -12.61
CA ILE A 276 9.43 16.93 -13.43
C ILE A 276 8.11 16.24 -13.10
N ALA A 277 7.74 16.11 -11.82
CA ALA A 277 6.46 15.53 -11.42
C ALA A 277 5.26 16.41 -11.86
N SER A 278 5.41 17.73 -11.78
CA SER A 278 4.39 18.72 -12.18
C SER A 278 4.11 18.74 -13.68
N ALA A 279 5.06 18.25 -14.51
CA ALA A 279 4.83 18.05 -15.95
C ALA A 279 3.84 16.91 -16.27
N GLY A 280 3.43 16.13 -15.26
CA GLY A 280 2.31 15.19 -15.30
C GLY A 280 2.63 13.87 -16.01
N VAL A 281 2.40 12.75 -15.32
CA VAL A 281 2.42 11.42 -15.95
C VAL A 281 1.10 11.20 -16.67
N LYS A 282 1.15 10.91 -17.97
CA LYS A 282 -0.08 10.64 -18.74
C LYS A 282 -0.58 9.23 -18.51
N GLY A 283 -1.89 9.09 -18.31
CA GLY A 283 -2.59 7.83 -18.15
C GLY A 283 -2.95 7.49 -16.69
N GLU A 284 -4.08 6.81 -16.52
CA GLU A 284 -4.56 6.35 -15.22
C GLU A 284 -3.56 5.44 -14.50
N ARG A 285 -3.72 5.37 -13.18
CA ARG A 285 -2.86 4.58 -12.30
C ARG A 285 -3.08 3.07 -12.50
N HIS A 286 -4.34 2.63 -12.35
CA HIS A 286 -4.79 1.23 -12.47
C HIS A 286 -5.81 1.05 -13.60
N GLY A 287 -6.14 -0.21 -13.93
CA GLY A 287 -7.31 -0.53 -14.74
C GLY A 287 -8.63 -0.40 -13.96
N PRO A 288 -9.80 -0.32 -14.64
CA PRO A 288 -11.08 0.11 -14.06
C PRO A 288 -11.70 -0.84 -13.01
N GLN A 289 -11.10 -2.00 -12.78
CA GLN A 289 -11.57 -3.00 -11.80
C GLN A 289 -10.89 -2.89 -10.42
N ILE A 290 -9.91 -1.99 -10.25
CA ILE A 290 -9.20 -1.80 -8.97
C ILE A 290 -9.64 -0.48 -8.34
N SER A 291 -10.26 -0.55 -7.16
CA SER A 291 -10.58 0.65 -6.37
C SER A 291 -9.32 1.34 -5.84
N THR A 292 -9.41 2.67 -5.74
CA THR A 292 -8.43 3.60 -5.20
C THR A 292 -9.09 4.47 -4.14
N TRP A 293 -8.31 5.31 -3.46
CA TRP A 293 -8.85 6.32 -2.54
C TRP A 293 -9.99 7.16 -3.16
N GLN A 294 -9.94 7.44 -4.47
CA GLN A 294 -10.90 8.28 -5.21
C GLN A 294 -12.33 7.70 -5.28
N ASN A 295 -12.50 6.38 -5.16
CA ASN A 295 -13.80 5.70 -5.25
C ASN A 295 -14.10 4.83 -4.02
N SER A 296 -13.65 5.28 -2.84
CA SER A 296 -13.69 4.56 -1.56
C SER A 296 -14.54 5.23 -0.48
N GLU A 297 -15.54 6.04 -0.87
CA GLU A 297 -16.58 6.50 0.06
C GLU A 297 -17.45 5.33 0.54
N THR A 298 -17.76 5.32 1.84
CA THR A 298 -18.67 4.33 2.43
C THR A 298 -20.03 4.94 2.76
N PRO A 299 -21.14 4.17 2.77
CA PRO A 299 -22.45 4.68 3.16
C PRO A 299 -22.42 5.26 4.59
N PRO A 300 -23.24 6.26 4.94
CA PRO A 300 -23.25 6.80 6.29
C PRO A 300 -23.83 5.78 7.28
N LEU A 301 -23.30 5.76 8.52
CA LEU A 301 -23.72 4.83 9.57
C LEU A 301 -25.25 4.85 9.82
N SER A 302 -25.91 5.99 9.60
CA SER A 302 -27.37 6.14 9.72
C SER A 302 -28.20 5.35 8.70
N THR A 303 -27.59 4.85 7.61
CA THR A 303 -28.25 3.93 6.67
C THR A 303 -28.07 2.45 7.01
N TRP A 304 -27.23 2.13 8.00
CA TRP A 304 -27.01 0.74 8.41
C TRP A 304 -28.26 0.14 9.06
N LYS A 305 -28.63 -1.05 8.60
CA LYS A 305 -29.59 -1.92 9.30
C LYS A 305 -28.81 -3.15 9.74
N SER A 306 -28.72 -3.37 11.05
CA SER A 306 -28.10 -4.57 11.60
C SER A 306 -28.91 -5.81 11.19
N THR A 307 -28.30 -6.64 10.36
CA THR A 307 -28.70 -8.03 10.07
C THR A 307 -28.12 -8.98 11.10
#